data_AF-A0A2D8ENS4-F1
#
_entry.id   AF-A0A2D8ENS4-F1
#
_cell.length_a   1.000
_cell.length_b   1.000
_cell.length_c   1.000
_cell.angle_alpha   90.00
_cell.angle_beta   90.00
_cell.angle_gamma   90.00
#
_symmetry.space_group_name_H-M   'P 1'
#
loop_
_entity.id
_entity.type
_entity.pdbx_description
1 polymer ?
#
loop_
_entity_poly.entity_id
_entity_poly.type
_entity_poly.pdbx_seq_one_letter_code
_entity_poly.pdbx_strand_id
1 'polypeptide(L)' 'MSRYKSIPGAGRFSKGTLDKVYKRGLGAYYSSGSRPKVSAHQWAMGRVKSFVSGKGGARKADSDLLGKKKTKAKKK' A
#
# COMPACT_ATOMS: atom_id res chain seq x y z
N MET A 1 15.33 6.48 11.35
CA MET A 1 15.50 5.74 10.07
C MET A 1 14.15 5.53 9.38
N SER A 2 13.99 5.91 8.11
CA SER A 2 12.74 5.71 7.36
C SER A 2 12.54 4.22 7.01
N ARG A 3 11.58 3.57 7.68
CA ARG A 3 11.18 2.15 7.53
C ARG A 3 10.93 1.68 6.09
N TYR A 4 10.72 2.60 5.14
CA TYR A 4 10.40 2.32 3.75
C TYR A 4 11.56 2.63 2.77
N LYS A 5 12.70 3.14 3.26
CA LYS A 5 13.83 3.55 2.41
C LYS A 5 14.48 2.37 1.67
N SER A 6 14.32 1.15 2.18
CA SER A 6 14.79 -0.09 1.55
C SER A 6 13.85 -0.64 0.46
N ILE A 7 12.70 0.00 0.21
CA ILE A 7 11.75 -0.41 -0.82
C ILE A 7 12.00 0.40 -2.10
N PRO A 8 12.37 -0.24 -3.22
CA PRO A 8 12.58 0.45 -4.50
C PRO A 8 11.31 1.17 -4.93
N GLY A 9 11.41 2.48 -5.19
CA GLY A 9 10.29 3.33 -5.60
C GLY A 9 9.46 3.93 -4.47
N ALA A 10 9.73 3.61 -3.19
CA ALA A 10 8.93 4.12 -2.07
C ALA A 10 9.06 5.64 -1.90
N GLY A 11 10.19 6.22 -2.35
CA GLY A 11 10.39 7.68 -2.38
C GLY A 11 9.42 8.44 -3.29
N ARG A 12 8.64 7.76 -4.13
CA ARG A 12 7.61 8.38 -4.99
C ARG A 12 6.32 8.71 -4.24
N PHE A 13 6.16 8.20 -3.02
CA PHE A 13 4.97 8.37 -2.20
C PHE A 13 5.33 9.00 -0.85
N SER A 14 4.39 9.77 -0.29
CA SER A 14 4.57 10.33 1.04
C SER A 14 4.66 9.22 2.10
N LYS A 15 5.42 9.44 3.17
CA LYS A 15 5.50 8.50 4.29
C LYS A 15 4.11 8.18 4.87
N GLY A 16 3.24 9.19 4.96
CA GLY A 16 1.86 9.04 5.44
C GLY A 16 1.01 8.15 4.53
N THR A 17 1.22 8.20 3.21
CA THR A 17 0.58 7.28 2.26
C THR A 17 1.00 5.84 2.53
N LEU A 18 2.32 5.60 2.66
CA LEU A 18 2.86 4.26 2.93
C LEU A 18 2.40 3.71 4.29
N ASP A 19 2.35 4.56 5.32
CA ASP A 19 1.83 4.18 6.63
C ASP A 19 0.34 3.80 6.60
N LYS A 20 -0.47 4.48 5.77
CA LYS A 20 -1.88 4.10 5.58
C LYS A 20 -2.03 2.74 4.90
N VAL A 21 -1.29 2.49 3.81
CA VAL A 21 -1.27 1.18 3.14
C VAL A 21 -0.83 0.08 4.10
N TYR A 22 0.20 0.35 4.91
CA TYR A 22 0.67 -0.56 5.94
C TYR A 22 -0.41 -0.88 6.98
N LYS A 23 -1.07 0.13 7.55
CA LYS A 23 -2.19 -0.04 8.51
C LYS A 23 -3.35 -0.82 7.90
N ARG A 24 -3.70 -0.57 6.64
CA ARG A 24 -4.73 -1.34 5.92
C ARG A 24 -4.32 -2.78 5.67
N GLY A 25 -3.05 -3.03 5.38
CA GLY A 25 -2.51 -4.37 5.26
C GLY A 25 -2.65 -5.14 6.58
N LEU A 26 -2.33 -4.50 7.71
CA LEU A 26 -2.55 -5.09 9.03
C LEU A 26 -4.03 -5.39 9.26
N GLY A 27 -4.92 -4.42 9.03
CA GLY A 27 -6.37 -4.61 9.19
C GLY A 27 -6.93 -5.75 8.33
N ALA A 28 -6.49 -5.85 7.08
CA ALA A 28 -6.88 -6.96 6.21
C ALA A 28 -6.36 -8.32 6.68
N TYR A 29 -5.16 -8.38 7.27
CA TYR A 29 -4.66 -9.63 7.86
C TYR A 29 -5.53 -10.09 9.04
N TYR A 30 -5.93 -9.17 9.92
CA TYR A 30 -6.78 -9.49 11.06
C TYR A 30 -8.24 -9.75 10.66
N SER A 31 -8.74 -9.10 9.60
CA SER A 31 -10.12 -9.22 9.15
C SER A 31 -10.36 -10.39 8.19
N SER A 32 -9.40 -10.76 7.34
CA SER A 32 -9.55 -11.83 6.34
C SER A 32 -9.04 -13.20 6.82
N GLY A 33 -8.62 -13.31 8.08
CA GLY A 33 -8.06 -14.51 8.68
C GLY A 33 -6.53 -14.51 8.63
N SER A 34 -5.93 -14.77 9.79
CA SER A 34 -4.48 -14.91 9.97
C SER A 34 -3.94 -16.00 9.04
N ARG A 35 -3.02 -15.64 8.15
CA ARG A 35 -2.33 -16.62 7.30
C ARG A 35 -1.28 -17.35 8.14
N PRO A 36 -1.34 -18.69 8.26
CA PRO A 36 -0.28 -19.45 8.92
C PRO A 36 1.05 -19.16 8.21
N LYS A 37 2.13 -18.99 8.99
CA LYS A 37 3.50 -18.70 8.54
C LYS A 37 3.80 -17.28 8.03
N VAL A 38 2.84 -16.35 8.06
CA VAL A 38 3.11 -14.94 7.68
C VAL A 38 2.70 -14.04 8.82
N SER A 39 3.65 -13.29 9.38
CA SER A 39 3.30 -12.27 10.39
C SER A 39 2.50 -11.14 9.76
N ALA A 40 1.62 -10.50 10.54
CA ALA A 40 0.84 -9.35 10.09
C ALA A 40 1.75 -8.24 9.52
N HIS A 41 2.93 -8.04 10.12
CA HIS A 41 3.92 -7.07 9.67
C HIS A 41 4.51 -7.42 8.29
N GLN A 42 4.85 -8.68 8.04
CA GLN A 42 5.32 -9.13 6.73
C GLN A 42 4.24 -8.99 5.65
N TRP A 43 2.99 -9.31 5.99
CA TRP A 43 1.85 -9.14 5.10
C TRP A 43 1.63 -7.67 4.71
N ALA A 44 1.62 -6.79 5.70
CA ALA A 44 1.48 -5.35 5.49
C ALA A 44 2.64 -4.77 4.66
N MET A 45 3.88 -5.19 4.92
CA MET A 45 5.03 -4.80 4.11
C MET A 45 4.95 -5.32 2.68
N GLY A 46 4.42 -6.53 2.47
CA GLY A 46 4.16 -7.07 1.13
C GLY A 46 3.20 -6.18 0.34
N ARG A 47 2.12 -5.72 0.96
CA ARG A 47 1.20 -4.75 0.35
C ARG A 47 1.87 -3.41 0.03
N VAL A 48 2.67 -2.85 0.94
CA VAL A 48 3.42 -1.62 0.69
C VAL A 48 4.37 -1.80 -0.51
N LYS A 49 5.10 -2.92 -0.59
CA LYS A 49 5.98 -3.24 -1.73
C LYS A 49 5.19 -3.35 -3.03
N SER A 50 4.05 -4.04 -3.04
CA SER A 50 3.17 -4.14 -4.22
C SER A 50 2.56 -2.80 -4.63
N PHE A 51 2.16 -1.96 -3.67
CA PHE A 51 1.62 -0.62 -3.90
C PHE A 51 2.65 0.28 -4.58
N VAL A 52 3.86 0.30 -4.01
CA VAL A 52 5.00 1.08 -4.51
C VAL A 52 5.43 0.61 -5.89
N SER A 53 5.76 -0.69 -6.02
CA SER A 53 6.23 -1.28 -7.27
C SER A 53 5.21 -1.16 -8.40
N GLY A 54 3.92 -1.30 -8.07
CA GLY A 54 2.86 -1.29 -9.06
C GLY A 54 2.61 -2.56 -9.81
N LYS A 55 3.50 -3.52 -9.63
CA LYS A 55 3.27 -4.90 -9.99
C LYS A 55 2.48 -5.53 -8.84
N GLY A 56 1.16 -5.56 -8.97
CA GLY A 56 0.23 -6.17 -8.01
C GLY A 56 -1.08 -5.39 -7.79
N GLY A 57 -2.12 -6.08 -7.31
CA GLY A 57 -3.46 -5.53 -7.10
C GLY A 57 -3.58 -4.46 -5.99
N ALA A 58 -2.52 -4.21 -5.21
CA ALA A 58 -2.51 -3.23 -4.13
C ALA A 58 -2.77 -1.79 -4.62
N ARG A 59 -2.37 -1.45 -5.86
CA ARG A 59 -2.72 -0.13 -6.46
C ARG A 59 -4.21 0.03 -6.75
N LYS A 60 -4.94 -1.08 -6.96
CA LYS A 60 -6.40 -1.07 -7.13
C LYS A 60 -7.10 -0.96 -5.78
N ALA A 61 -6.63 -1.72 -4.79
CA ALA A 61 -7.18 -1.74 -3.43
C ALA A 61 -6.96 -0.42 -2.67
N ASP A 62 -5.81 0.22 -2.83
CA ASP A 62 -5.44 1.50 -2.19
C ASP A 62 -5.40 2.65 -3.22
N SER A 63 -6.25 2.58 -4.25
CA SER A 63 -6.32 3.57 -5.32
C SER A 63 -6.67 4.98 -4.82
N ASP A 64 -7.36 5.08 -3.68
CA ASP A 64 -7.64 6.32 -2.97
C ASP A 64 -6.36 6.98 -2.39
N LEU A 65 -5.37 6.17 -2.02
CA LEU A 65 -4.10 6.61 -1.46
C LEU A 65 -3.06 6.95 -2.53
N LEU A 66 -3.26 6.49 -3.76
CA LEU A 66 -2.37 6.75 -4.89
C LEU A 66 -2.38 8.22 -5.35
N GLY A 67 -3.17 9.06 -4.67
CA GLY A 67 -3.61 10.34 -5.18
C GLY A 67 -4.56 10.09 -6.33
N LYS A 68 -5.63 10.89 -6.41
CA LYS A 68 -6.34 11.07 -7.67
C LYS A 68 -5.24 11.25 -8.74
N LYS A 69 -5.10 10.31 -9.70
CA LYS A 69 -4.92 10.77 -11.07
C LYS A 69 -5.97 11.88 -11.14
N LYS A 70 -5.56 13.12 -11.40
CA LYS A 70 -6.52 14.09 -11.90
C LYS A 70 -7.06 13.41 -13.16
N THR A 71 -8.07 12.56 -13.03
CA THR A 71 -9.03 12.31 -14.07
C THR A 71 -9.47 13.73 -14.33
N LYS A 72 -8.95 14.33 -15.41
CA LYS A 72 -9.56 15.52 -15.96
C LYS A 72 -11.04 15.18 -15.96
N ALA A 73 -11.79 15.81 -15.07
CA ALA A 73 -13.23 15.68 -15.08
C ALA A 73 -13.59 16.11 -16.49
N LYS A 74 -13.95 15.15 -17.36
CA LYS A 74 -14.68 15.46 -18.58
C LYS A 74 -16.02 15.95 -18.06
N LYS A 75 -16.09 17.27 -17.87
CA LYS A 75 -17.32 18.03 -17.69
C LYS A 75 -18.16 17.70 -18.93
N LYS A 76 -19.29 17.03 -18.73
CA LYS A 76 -20.35 16.91 -19.73
C LYS A 76 -21.43 17.92 -19.35
#